data_AF-A0A3C0NGJ8-F1
#
_entry.id   AF-A0A3C0NGJ8-F1
#
_cell.length_a   1.000
_cell.length_b   1.000
_cell.length_c   1.000
_cell.angle_alpha   90.00
_cell.angle_beta   90.00
_cell.angle_gamma   90.00
#
_symmetry.space_group_name_H-M   'P 1'
#
loop_
_entity.id
_entity.type
_entity.pdbx_description
1 polymer ?
#
loop_
_entity_poly.entity_id
_entity_poly.type
_entity_poly.pdbx_seq_one_letter_code
_entity_poly.pdbx_strand_id
1 'polypeptide(L)'
;MEFLSDTDTGEYSLRPTYPYGKLYFYEQILSVPIYVIFDPYEPTLEVRRLQESQYVLQEPTEEGRYWIPELELFLGVWYGTRLGLTINWLRWWDEAGNLLLWSAQQVEQERQRAEEERQRAEAAIAQTQAEQQRNESLAAKLRELGIDPDTLQ
;
A
#
# COMPACT_ATOMS: atom_id res chain seq x y z
N MET A 1 -5.22 11.92 10.42
CA MET A 1 -5.08 10.97 11.55
C MET A 1 -4.43 11.75 12.66
N GLU A 2 -5.09 11.84 13.81
CA GLU A 2 -4.56 12.51 15.00
C GLU A 2 -4.20 11.45 16.03
N PHE A 3 -3.10 11.66 16.77
CA PHE A 3 -2.65 10.78 17.85
C PHE A 3 -2.89 11.51 19.17
N LEU A 4 -3.69 10.94 20.06
CA LEU A 4 -3.90 11.48 21.39
C LEU A 4 -2.56 11.41 22.15
N SER A 5 -1.98 12.57 22.48
CA SER A 5 -0.69 12.64 23.18
C SER A 5 -0.79 13.10 24.64
N ASP A 6 -1.89 13.76 25.05
CA ASP A 6 -2.19 14.06 26.46
C ASP A 6 -3.64 14.59 26.63
N THR A 7 -4.10 14.58 27.88
CA THR A 7 -5.40 14.93 28.49
C THR A 7 -6.05 16.27 28.11
N ASP A 8 -6.21 16.56 26.81
CA ASP A 8 -7.01 17.70 26.37
C ASP A 8 -8.17 17.26 25.47
N THR A 9 -9.39 17.48 25.97
CA THR A 9 -10.68 17.15 25.32
C THR A 9 -10.95 17.97 24.04
N GLY A 10 -9.97 18.74 23.58
CA GLY A 10 -10.04 19.58 22.38
C GLY A 10 -10.19 18.83 21.06
N GLU A 11 -9.88 17.52 21.02
CA GLU A 11 -10.02 16.71 19.81
C GLU A 11 -11.47 16.51 19.36
N TYR A 12 -12.40 16.52 20.32
CA TYR A 12 -13.84 16.45 20.09
C TYR A 12 -14.49 17.83 20.00
N SER A 13 -13.70 18.92 20.00
CA SER A 13 -14.25 20.27 20.03
C SER A 13 -14.97 20.61 18.72
N LEU A 14 -16.26 20.88 18.84
CA LEU A 14 -17.15 21.33 17.76
C LEU A 14 -17.27 22.87 17.69
N ARG A 15 -16.39 23.60 18.37
CA ARG A 15 -16.50 25.05 18.52
C ARG A 15 -16.48 25.75 17.14
N PRO A 16 -17.55 26.46 16.73
CA PRO A 16 -17.64 27.12 15.41
C PRO A 16 -17.06 28.54 15.41
N THR A 17 -16.35 28.93 16.47
CA THR A 17 -15.79 30.29 16.65
C THR A 17 -14.30 30.22 16.88
N TYR A 18 -13.54 31.19 16.37
CA TYR A 18 -12.09 31.20 16.49
C TYR A 18 -11.58 31.24 17.97
N PRO A 19 -10.54 30.46 18.33
CA PRO A 19 -9.97 29.36 17.53
C PRO A 19 -10.97 28.20 17.38
N TYR A 20 -11.16 27.74 16.15
CA TYR A 20 -12.12 26.67 15.83
C TYR A 20 -11.74 25.38 16.57
N GLY A 21 -12.76 24.63 16.98
CA GLY A 21 -12.56 23.28 17.47
C GLY A 21 -12.03 22.36 16.36
N LYS A 22 -11.13 21.43 16.69
CA LYS A 22 -10.48 20.55 15.70
C LYS A 22 -11.50 19.80 14.85
N LEU A 23 -12.52 19.21 15.49
CA LEU A 23 -13.55 18.46 14.80
C LEU A 23 -14.36 19.35 13.84
N TYR A 24 -14.77 20.54 14.28
CA TYR A 24 -15.46 21.52 13.43
C TYR A 24 -14.59 21.97 12.24
N PHE A 25 -13.31 22.24 12.48
CA PHE A 25 -12.38 22.67 11.45
C PHE A 25 -12.21 21.60 10.36
N TYR A 26 -12.01 20.35 10.76
CA TYR A 26 -11.84 19.25 9.81
C TYR A 26 -13.15 18.86 9.09
N GLU A 27 -14.30 19.01 9.74
CA GLU A 27 -15.61 18.68 9.18
C GLU A 27 -16.12 19.77 8.21
N GLN A 28 -16.23 21.00 8.72
CA GLN A 28 -16.94 22.09 8.05
C GLN A 28 -16.06 22.98 7.19
N ILE A 29 -14.75 23.06 7.47
CA ILE A 29 -13.82 23.96 6.75
C ILE A 29 -12.97 23.18 5.75
N LEU A 30 -12.28 22.13 6.21
CA LEU A 30 -11.43 21.31 5.33
C LEU A 30 -12.18 20.17 4.64
N SER A 31 -13.30 19.72 5.21
CA SER A 31 -14.10 18.61 4.66
C SER A 31 -13.26 17.35 4.39
N VAL A 32 -12.46 16.95 5.39
CA VAL A 32 -11.62 15.75 5.28
C VAL A 32 -12.52 14.50 5.24
N PRO A 33 -12.36 13.57 4.28
CA PRO A 33 -13.28 12.44 4.15
C PRO A 33 -13.30 11.49 5.35
N ILE A 34 -12.17 11.35 6.04
CA ILE A 34 -11.99 10.40 7.15
C ILE A 34 -11.20 11.07 8.27
N TYR A 35 -11.78 11.04 9.47
CA TYR A 35 -11.15 11.52 10.69
C TYR A 35 -10.96 10.35 11.65
N VAL A 36 -9.72 10.16 12.12
CA VAL A 36 -9.33 9.03 12.96
C VAL A 36 -8.70 9.57 14.23
N ILE A 37 -9.20 9.09 15.36
CA ILE A 37 -8.69 9.35 16.70
C ILE A 37 -8.17 8.02 17.24
N PHE A 38 -6.91 8.00 17.65
CA PHE A 38 -6.25 6.82 18.15
C PHE A 38 -5.45 7.16 19.42
N ASP A 39 -5.64 6.34 20.45
CA ASP A 39 -4.83 6.38 21.67
C ASP A 39 -3.81 5.23 21.64
N PRO A 40 -2.50 5.47 21.82
CA PRO A 40 -1.50 4.41 21.88
C PRO A 40 -1.46 3.66 23.23
N TYR A 41 -2.01 4.25 24.30
CA TYR A 41 -2.02 3.72 25.67
C TYR A 41 -3.33 3.03 26.00
N GLU A 42 -4.46 3.54 25.50
CA GLU A 42 -5.75 2.85 25.51
C GLU A 42 -6.01 2.23 24.13
N PRO A 43 -6.50 0.98 24.00
CA PRO A 43 -6.74 0.36 22.69
C PRO A 43 -8.00 0.92 22.00
N THR A 44 -8.22 2.23 22.08
CA THR A 44 -9.37 2.92 21.49
C THR A 44 -8.99 3.49 20.14
N LEU A 45 -9.75 3.09 19.12
CA LEU A 45 -9.68 3.63 17.77
C LEU A 45 -11.08 4.09 17.39
N GLU A 46 -11.27 5.38 17.19
CA GLU A 46 -12.49 5.94 16.63
C GLU A 46 -12.24 6.38 15.19
N VAL A 47 -13.12 5.95 14.29
CA VAL A 47 -13.09 6.39 12.89
C VAL A 47 -14.41 7.05 12.56
N ARG A 48 -14.33 8.28 12.04
CA ARG A 48 -15.47 9.07 11.57
C ARG A 48 -15.34 9.31 10.08
N ARG A 49 -16.43 9.18 9.34
CA ARG A 49 -16.49 9.47 7.90
C ARG A 49 -17.38 10.67 7.64
N LEU A 50 -16.95 11.53 6.73
CA LEU A 50 -17.75 12.66 6.31
C LEU A 50 -18.86 12.17 5.38
N GLN A 51 -20.11 12.31 5.80
CA GLN A 51 -21.32 12.00 5.05
C GLN A 51 -22.24 13.21 5.12
N GLU A 52 -22.70 13.71 3.97
CA GLU A 52 -23.61 14.88 3.91
C GLU A 52 -23.12 16.08 4.76
N SER A 53 -21.81 16.37 4.70
CA SER A 53 -21.14 17.44 5.44
C SER A 53 -21.11 17.28 6.97
N GLN A 54 -21.30 16.06 7.49
CA GLN A 54 -21.15 15.75 8.91
C GLN A 54 -20.37 14.45 9.12
N TYR A 55 -19.63 14.38 10.21
CA TYR A 55 -18.88 13.20 10.61
C TYR A 55 -19.79 12.18 11.29
N VAL A 56 -19.93 11.02 10.63
CA VAL A 56 -20.64 9.86 11.15
C VAL A 56 -19.63 8.86 11.72
N LEU A 57 -19.81 8.48 12.98
CA LEU A 57 -19.01 7.43 13.61
C LEU A 57 -19.20 6.12 12.88
N GLN A 58 -18.10 5.44 12.58
CA GLN A 58 -18.11 4.13 11.94
C GLN A 58 -18.11 3.03 13.00
N GLU A 59 -18.67 1.88 12.65
CA GLU A 59 -18.59 0.69 13.47
C GLU A 59 -17.41 -0.18 13.03
N PRO A 60 -16.61 -0.71 13.96
CA PRO A 60 -15.56 -1.66 13.63
C PRO A 60 -16.13 -3.04 13.28
N THR A 61 -15.32 -3.84 12.61
CA THR A 61 -15.49 -5.29 12.44
C THR A 61 -15.35 -6.03 13.78
N GLU A 62 -15.66 -7.33 13.80
CA GLU A 62 -15.49 -8.20 14.98
C GLU A 62 -14.05 -8.19 15.52
N GLU A 63 -13.06 -7.99 14.64
CA GLU A 63 -11.64 -7.88 14.98
C GLU A 63 -11.21 -6.47 15.42
N GLY A 64 -12.14 -5.53 15.57
CA GLY A 64 -11.85 -4.15 15.99
C GLY A 64 -11.22 -3.29 14.88
N ARG A 65 -11.49 -3.61 13.60
CA ARG A 65 -10.89 -2.93 12.44
C ARG A 65 -11.94 -2.18 11.62
N TYR A 66 -11.54 -1.07 11.01
CA TYR A 66 -12.40 -0.20 10.21
C TYR A 66 -12.06 -0.32 8.73
N TRP A 67 -13.04 -0.65 7.90
CA TRP A 67 -12.85 -0.69 6.46
C TRP A 67 -12.74 0.72 5.88
N ILE A 68 -11.73 0.92 5.04
CA ILE A 68 -11.48 2.17 4.32
C ILE A 68 -11.60 1.90 2.81
N PRO A 69 -12.80 2.06 2.20
CA PRO A 69 -13.04 1.75 0.78
C PRO A 69 -12.11 2.49 -0.19
N GLU A 70 -11.70 3.72 0.13
CA GLU A 70 -10.83 4.54 -0.72
C GLU A 70 -9.42 3.95 -0.84
N LEU A 71 -9.03 3.13 0.13
CA LEU A 71 -7.73 2.45 0.15
C LEU A 71 -7.86 0.94 -0.08
N GLU A 72 -9.07 0.39 -0.06
CA GLU A 72 -9.33 -1.06 -0.05
C GLU A 72 -8.57 -1.78 1.07
N LEU A 73 -8.46 -1.13 2.24
CA LEU A 73 -7.72 -1.62 3.39
C LEU A 73 -8.52 -1.47 4.69
N PHE A 74 -8.22 -2.34 5.64
CA PHE A 74 -8.66 -2.21 7.02
C PHE A 74 -7.65 -1.41 7.84
N LEU A 75 -8.14 -0.46 8.62
CA LEU A 75 -7.40 0.28 9.64
C LEU A 75 -7.71 -0.30 11.03
N GLY A 76 -6.70 -0.51 11.86
CA GLY A 76 -6.90 -1.14 13.16
C GLY A 76 -5.71 -1.00 14.09
N VAL A 77 -5.85 -1.59 15.27
CA VAL A 77 -4.83 -1.55 16.33
C VAL A 77 -4.08 -2.86 16.40
N TRP A 78 -2.75 -2.79 16.47
CA TRP A 78 -1.87 -3.93 16.64
C TRP A 78 -0.96 -3.71 17.85
N TYR A 79 -0.97 -4.63 18.80
CA TYR A 79 -0.08 -4.59 19.96
C TYR A 79 1.25 -5.28 19.64
N GLY A 80 2.37 -4.59 19.88
CA GLY A 80 3.68 -5.23 19.79
C GLY A 80 4.86 -4.27 19.88
N THR A 81 6.06 -4.80 19.69
CA THR A 81 7.32 -4.04 19.87
C THR A 81 7.82 -3.46 18.56
N ARG A 82 8.03 -2.14 18.53
CA ARG A 82 8.69 -1.45 17.43
C ARG A 82 9.48 -0.26 17.95
N LEU A 83 10.65 0.00 17.36
CA LEU A 83 11.54 1.10 17.76
C LEU A 83 11.90 1.08 19.26
N GLY A 84 11.93 -0.11 19.88
CA GLY A 84 12.18 -0.28 21.32
C GLY A 84 10.98 0.02 22.23
N LEU A 85 9.80 0.29 21.68
CA LEU A 85 8.56 0.54 22.42
C LEU A 85 7.56 -0.58 22.18
N THR A 86 6.96 -1.10 23.27
CA THR A 86 5.90 -2.12 23.23
C THR A 86 4.58 -1.48 23.62
N ILE A 87 3.80 -1.09 22.61
CA ILE A 87 2.54 -0.35 22.75
C ILE A 87 1.54 -0.79 21.68
N ASN A 88 0.36 -0.17 21.69
CA ASN A 88 -0.58 -0.25 20.58
C ASN A 88 -0.09 0.60 19.41
N TRP A 89 -0.10 0.03 18.21
CA TRP A 89 0.27 0.70 16.98
C TRP A 89 -0.90 0.70 16.01
N LEU A 90 -1.13 1.83 15.36
CA LEU A 90 -2.05 1.92 14.23
C LEU A 90 -1.43 1.23 13.01
N ARG A 91 -2.16 0.31 12.38
CA ARG A 91 -1.68 -0.47 11.23
C ARG A 91 -2.74 -0.63 10.14
N TRP A 92 -2.28 -1.12 8.99
CA TRP A 92 -3.13 -1.47 7.86
C TRP A 92 -3.16 -2.98 7.70
N TRP A 93 -4.34 -3.51 7.36
CA TRP A 93 -4.56 -4.89 6.97
C TRP A 93 -5.22 -4.95 5.60
N ASP A 94 -4.89 -5.97 4.82
CA ASP A 94 -5.52 -6.22 3.53
C ASP A 94 -6.93 -6.80 3.70
N GLU A 95 -7.68 -6.92 2.61
CA GLU A 95 -9.02 -7.50 2.59
C GLU A 95 -9.07 -8.93 3.15
N ALA A 96 -7.99 -9.70 2.98
CA ALA A 96 -7.85 -11.05 3.50
C ALA A 96 -7.49 -11.09 5.01
N GLY A 97 -7.33 -9.93 5.66
CA GLY A 97 -7.03 -9.80 7.07
C GLY A 97 -5.55 -9.96 7.43
N ASN A 98 -4.63 -9.92 6.46
CA ASN A 98 -3.20 -9.95 6.68
C ASN A 98 -2.66 -8.55 6.99
N LEU A 99 -1.77 -8.46 7.96
CA LEU A 99 -1.11 -7.21 8.35
C LEU A 99 -0.13 -6.76 7.26
N LEU A 100 -0.32 -5.56 6.69
CA LEU A 100 0.58 -5.02 5.67
C LEU A 100 1.96 -4.78 6.25
N LEU A 101 3.01 -5.33 5.64
CA LEU A 101 4.39 -5.12 6.06
C LEU A 101 4.76 -3.63 6.06
N TRP A 102 5.76 -3.25 6.85
CA TRP A 102 6.26 -1.88 6.84
C TRP A 102 6.79 -1.52 5.44
N SER A 103 6.60 -0.28 4.98
CA SER A 103 7.00 0.16 3.64
C SER A 103 8.45 -0.18 3.28
N ALA A 104 9.37 -0.17 4.25
CA ALA A 104 10.76 -0.61 4.04
C ALA A 104 10.90 -2.08 3.63
N GLN A 105 10.00 -2.96 4.08
CA GLN A 105 9.95 -4.36 3.67
C GLN A 105 9.22 -4.55 2.33
N GLN A 106 8.21 -3.71 2.04
CA GLN A 106 7.50 -3.74 0.75
C GLN A 106 8.39 -3.27 -0.41
N VAL A 107 9.16 -2.19 -0.24
CA VAL A 107 10.09 -1.69 -1.27
C VAL A 107 11.14 -2.74 -1.61
N GLU A 108 11.65 -3.46 -0.62
CA GLU A 108 12.64 -4.51 -0.86
C GLU A 108 12.00 -5.70 -1.62
N GLN A 109 10.78 -6.09 -1.25
CA GLN A 109 10.07 -7.18 -1.93
C GLN A 109 9.66 -6.81 -3.37
N GLU A 110 9.17 -5.60 -3.60
CA GLU A 110 8.84 -5.10 -4.95
C GLU A 110 10.09 -4.93 -5.80
N ARG A 111 11.18 -4.42 -5.23
CA ARG A 111 12.46 -4.30 -5.92
C ARG A 111 13.01 -5.67 -6.32
N GLN A 112 12.91 -6.67 -5.45
CA GLN A 112 13.31 -8.03 -5.76
C GLN A 112 12.48 -8.62 -6.91
N ARG A 113 11.16 -8.43 -6.90
CA ARG A 113 10.28 -8.90 -7.99
C ARG A 113 10.60 -8.21 -9.31
N ALA A 114 10.77 -6.89 -9.30
CA ALA A 114 11.11 -6.12 -10.49
C ALA A 114 12.48 -6.52 -11.06
N GLU A 115 13.45 -6.81 -10.19
CA GLU A 115 14.78 -7.27 -10.59
C GLU A 115 14.72 -8.69 -11.18
N GLU A 116 13.97 -9.61 -10.57
CA GLU A 116 13.77 -10.96 -11.12
C GLU A 116 13.11 -10.94 -12.50
N GLU A 117 12.07 -10.13 -12.67
CA GLU A 117 11.37 -10.00 -13.95
C GLU A 117 12.29 -9.41 -15.02
N ARG A 118 13.09 -8.41 -14.67
CA ARG A 118 14.08 -7.81 -15.56
C ARG A 118 15.14 -8.83 -15.98
N GLN A 119 15.67 -9.62 -15.05
CA GLN A 119 16.65 -10.65 -15.36
C GLN A 119 16.07 -11.74 -16.28
N ARG A 120 14.80 -12.12 -16.09
CA ARG A 120 14.12 -13.06 -17.00
C ARG A 120 13.93 -12.48 -18.40
N ALA A 121 13.54 -11.21 -18.50
CA ALA A 121 13.40 -10.53 -19.78
C ALA A 121 14.75 -10.42 -20.51
N GLU A 122 15.82 -10.03 -19.82
CA GLU A 122 17.17 -9.95 -20.36
C GLU A 122 17.68 -11.32 -20.82
N ALA A 123 17.44 -12.37 -20.05
CA ALA A 123 17.80 -13.74 -20.43
C ALA A 123 17.05 -14.23 -21.68
N ALA A 124 15.75 -13.93 -21.79
CA ALA A 124 14.95 -14.29 -22.96
C ALA A 124 15.42 -13.57 -24.23
N ILE A 125 15.79 -12.28 -24.12
CA ILE A 125 16.36 -11.51 -25.22
C ILE A 125 17.71 -12.10 -25.65
N ALA A 126 18.59 -12.42 -24.70
CA ALA A 126 19.89 -13.00 -24.98
C ALA A 126 19.79 -14.36 -25.68
N GLN A 127 18.85 -15.21 -25.26
CA GLN A 127 18.60 -16.50 -25.92
C GLN A 127 18.11 -16.32 -27.35
N THR A 128 17.16 -15.41 -27.58
CA THR A 128 16.62 -15.13 -28.92
C THR A 128 17.72 -14.62 -29.85
N GLN A 129 18.58 -13.71 -29.38
CA GLN A 129 19.70 -13.20 -30.17
C GLN A 129 20.72 -14.29 -30.50
N ALA A 130 21.05 -15.16 -29.54
CA ALA A 130 21.97 -16.27 -29.77
C ALA A 130 21.41 -17.27 -30.80
N GLU A 131 20.11 -17.55 -30.76
CA GLU A 131 19.44 -18.42 -31.72
C GLU A 131 19.41 -17.81 -33.12
N GLN A 132 19.12 -16.51 -33.23
CA GLN A 132 19.18 -15.78 -34.50
C GLN A 132 20.58 -15.81 -35.11
N GLN A 133 21.62 -15.47 -34.33
CA GLN A 133 23.01 -15.51 -34.80
C GLN A 133 23.41 -16.93 -35.24
N ARG A 134 22.98 -17.95 -34.51
CA ARG A 134 23.25 -19.34 -34.88
C ARG A 134 22.55 -19.70 -36.18
N ASN A 135 21.27 -19.37 -36.33
CA ASN A 135 20.52 -19.63 -37.55
C ASN A 135 21.10 -18.88 -38.75
N GLU A 136 21.49 -17.61 -38.60
CA GLU A 136 22.17 -16.83 -39.64
C GLU A 136 23.50 -17.48 -40.04
N SER A 137 24.30 -17.94 -39.07
CA SER A 137 25.57 -18.61 -39.35
C SER A 137 25.39 -19.94 -40.08
N LEU A 138 24.33 -20.68 -39.77
CA LEU A 138 23.98 -21.95 -40.42
C LEU A 138 23.47 -21.68 -41.84
N ALA A 139 22.59 -20.70 -42.01
CA ALA A 139 22.08 -20.28 -43.32
C ALA A 139 23.22 -19.82 -44.25
N ALA A 140 24.18 -19.05 -43.73
CA ALA A 140 25.37 -18.65 -44.48
C ALA A 140 26.21 -19.85 -44.95
N LYS A 141 26.47 -20.83 -44.07
CA LYS A 141 27.19 -22.06 -44.41
C LYS A 141 26.45 -22.92 -45.43
N LEU A 142 25.13 -23.01 -45.34
CA LEU A 142 24.31 -23.75 -46.32
C LEU A 142 24.40 -23.10 -47.71
N ARG A 143 24.34 -21.76 -47.77
CA ARG A 143 24.52 -21.00 -49.02
C ARG A 143 25.92 -21.19 -49.62
N GLU A 144 26.98 -21.24 -48.81
CA GLU A 144 28.34 -21.58 -49.27
C GLU A 144 28.43 -22.98 -49.88
N LEU A 145 27.66 -23.94 -49.38
CA LEU A 145 27.56 -25.30 -49.89
C LEU A 145 26.63 -25.43 -51.13
N GLY A 146 26.05 -24.32 -51.59
CA GLY A 146 25.15 -24.28 -52.75
C GLY A 146 23.72 -24.77 -52.46
N ILE A 147 23.34 -24.87 -51.19
CA ILE A 147 22.00 -25.27 -50.75
C ILE A 147 21.25 -24.00 -50.33
N ASP A 148 20.07 -23.77 -50.90
CA ASP A 148 19.23 -22.62 -50.51
C ASP A 148 18.47 -22.95 -49.21
N PRO A 149 18.83 -22.33 -48.07
CA PRO A 149 18.19 -22.60 -46.78
C PRO A 149 16.70 -22.23 -46.77
N ASP A 150 16.24 -21.33 -47.65
CA ASP A 150 14.84 -20.90 -47.71
C ASP A 150 13.91 -21.92 -48.41
N THR A 151 14.50 -22.99 -48.97
CA THR A 151 13.78 -24.10 -49.61
C THR A 151 13.60 -25.33 -48.71
N LEU A 152 14.20 -25.32 -47.52
CA LEU A 152 14.08 -26.36 -46.50
C LEU A 152 12.95 -25.99 -45.52
N GLN A 153 11.69 -26.16 -45.94
CA GLN A 153 10.51 -26.09 -45.07
C GLN A 153 10.11 -27.45 -44.53
#